data_AF-A0A7S1E5N0-F1
#
_entry.id   AF-A0A7S1E5N0-F1
#
_cell.length_a   1.000
_cell.length_b   1.000
_cell.length_c   1.000
_cell.angle_alpha   90.00
_cell.angle_beta   90.00
_cell.angle_gamma   90.00
#
_symmetry.space_group_name_H-M   'P 1'
#
loop_
_entity.id
_entity.type
_entity.pdbx_description
1 polymer ?
#
loop_
_entity_poly.entity_id
_entity_poly.type
_entity_poly.pdbx_seq_one_letter_code
_entity_poly.pdbx_strand_id
1 'polypeptide(L)'
;ADATVTSAWVCGEGVPVVCLSNGVRYTYHKSMKSLVRLADRNTFESSSLFSRDPIGWEGGAGGALARAVGQGVVLTGVGVPSMIQMDQDQQAAYTVAHAETMVAGAGLLESPQEWLAWHEKYVGLLVDGKDEAKLREVCQQLMVRR
;
A
#
# COMPACT_ATOMS: atom_id res chain seq x y z
N ALA A 1 -1.73 13.08 20.88
CA ALA A 1 -2.72 12.14 21.44
C ALA A 1 -1.99 10.83 21.71
N ASP A 2 -2.11 10.30 22.93
CA ASP A 2 -1.50 9.02 23.27
C ASP A 2 -2.13 7.91 22.43
N ALA A 3 -1.34 7.28 21.57
CA ALA A 3 -1.76 6.16 20.76
C ALA A 3 -1.42 4.86 21.50
N THR A 4 -2.42 4.02 21.73
CA THR A 4 -2.26 2.70 22.35
C THR A 4 -2.12 1.62 21.28
N VAL A 5 -1.40 0.54 21.59
CA VAL A 5 -1.31 -0.61 20.70
C VAL A 5 -2.64 -1.37 20.74
N THR A 6 -3.28 -1.53 19.59
CA THR A 6 -4.54 -2.29 19.46
C THR A 6 -4.29 -3.75 19.11
N SER A 7 -3.32 -4.01 18.25
CA SER A 7 -2.91 -5.37 17.90
C SER A 7 -1.46 -5.38 17.42
N ALA A 8 -0.81 -6.52 17.56
CA ALA A 8 0.52 -6.77 17.02
C ALA A 8 0.62 -8.23 16.56
N TRP A 9 1.32 -8.47 15.47
CA TRP A 9 1.59 -9.81 14.95
C TRP A 9 2.88 -9.83 14.17
N VAL A 10 3.32 -11.02 13.78
CA VAL A 10 4.51 -11.22 12.96
C VAL A 10 4.08 -11.84 11.62
N CYS A 11 4.63 -11.33 10.53
CA CYS A 11 4.39 -11.78 9.17
C CYS A 11 5.62 -12.50 8.61
N GLY A 12 5.39 -13.47 7.72
CA GLY A 12 6.44 -14.13 6.92
C GLY A 12 7.69 -14.50 7.73
N GLU A 13 8.85 -14.04 7.24
CA GLU A 13 10.20 -14.24 7.77
C GLU A 13 10.52 -13.50 9.08
N GLY A 14 9.52 -13.20 9.91
CA GLY A 14 9.73 -12.58 11.21
C GLY A 14 9.57 -11.06 11.24
N VAL A 15 8.86 -10.49 10.26
CA VAL A 15 8.62 -9.04 10.18
C VAL A 15 7.46 -8.65 11.12
N PRO A 16 7.69 -7.81 12.16
CA PRO A 16 6.63 -7.45 13.09
C PRO A 16 5.75 -6.34 12.50
N VAL A 17 4.46 -6.40 12.80
CA VAL A 17 3.47 -5.36 12.48
C VAL A 17 2.77 -4.94 13.76
N VAL A 18 2.69 -3.64 14.00
CA VAL A 18 2.05 -3.03 15.16
C VAL A 18 0.96 -2.08 14.68
N CYS A 19 -0.27 -2.31 15.13
CA CYS A 19 -1.41 -1.44 14.91
C CYS A 19 -1.66 -0.56 16.13
N LEU A 20 -1.88 0.72 15.88
CA LEU A 20 -2.20 1.69 16.91
C LEU A 20 -3.68 2.07 16.87
N SER A 21 -4.22 2.57 17.98
CA SER A 21 -5.63 2.98 18.11
C SER A 21 -6.01 4.20 17.27
N ASN A 22 -5.04 4.99 16.84
CA ASN A 22 -5.23 6.08 15.87
C ASN A 22 -5.34 5.57 14.42
N GLY A 23 -5.24 4.26 14.18
CA GLY A 23 -5.32 3.64 12.86
C GLY A 23 -4.00 3.64 12.08
N VAL A 24 -2.93 4.20 12.66
CA VAL A 24 -1.59 4.12 12.08
C VAL A 24 -0.99 2.75 12.37
N ARG A 25 -0.26 2.23 11.39
CA ARG A 25 0.39 0.93 11.46
C ARG A 25 1.86 1.05 11.13
N TYR A 26 2.67 0.35 11.90
CA TYR A 26 4.12 0.36 11.75
C TYR A 26 4.64 -1.05 11.56
N THR A 27 5.73 -1.17 10.82
CA THR A 27 6.60 -2.34 10.82
C THR A 27 8.03 -1.93 11.17
N TYR A 28 8.86 -2.89 11.55
CA TYR A 28 10.26 -2.65 11.79
C TYR A 28 11.10 -3.15 10.61
N HIS A 29 11.83 -2.23 9.97
CA HIS A 29 12.74 -2.59 8.89
C HIS A 29 14.13 -2.92 9.43
N LYS A 30 14.53 -4.20 9.32
CA LYS A 30 15.74 -4.74 9.94
C LYS A 30 17.03 -4.03 9.49
N SER A 31 17.18 -3.74 8.20
CA SER A 31 18.40 -3.15 7.65
C SER A 31 18.54 -1.66 7.98
N MET A 32 17.42 -0.91 7.98
CA MET A 32 17.42 0.51 8.36
C MET A 32 17.40 0.71 9.89
N LYS A 33 17.09 -0.35 10.65
CA LYS A 33 16.90 -0.31 12.11
C LYS A 33 15.89 0.75 12.55
N SER A 34 14.80 0.87 11.81
CA SER A 34 13.80 1.93 12.01
C SER A 34 12.38 1.38 11.92
N LEU A 35 11.46 2.05 12.61
CA LEU A 35 10.03 1.86 12.39
C LEU A 35 9.62 2.57 11.10
N VAL A 36 8.92 1.84 10.24
CA VAL A 36 8.39 2.35 8.97
C VAL A 36 6.87 2.31 9.04
N ARG A 37 6.24 3.42 8.65
CA ARG A 37 4.80 3.53 8.59
C ARG A 37 4.29 2.74 7.38
N LEU A 38 3.43 1.76 7.61
CA LEU A 38 2.86 0.91 6.56
C LEU A 38 1.56 1.48 6.00
N ALA A 39 0.67 1.91 6.90
CA ALA A 39 -0.64 2.42 6.54
C ALA A 39 -1.15 3.37 7.61
N ASP A 40 -2.12 4.20 7.23
CA ASP A 40 -2.92 5.01 8.12
C ASP A 40 -4.37 5.01 7.65
N ARG A 41 -5.27 5.24 8.59
CA ARG A 41 -6.72 5.02 8.49
C ARG A 41 -7.33 5.67 7.25
N ASN A 42 -6.83 6.83 6.84
CA ASN A 42 -7.44 7.67 5.81
C ASN A 42 -6.54 7.93 4.60
N THR A 43 -5.34 7.31 4.52
CA THR A 43 -4.31 7.78 3.57
C THR A 43 -4.66 7.55 2.10
N PHE A 44 -5.63 6.70 1.78
CA PHE A 44 -5.93 6.35 0.40
C PHE A 44 -7.41 6.43 0.01
N GLU A 45 -8.28 7.03 0.83
CA GLU A 45 -9.73 7.08 0.55
C GLU A 45 -10.08 7.70 -0.81
N SER A 46 -9.25 8.64 -1.30
CA SER A 46 -9.44 9.33 -2.59
C SER A 46 -8.80 8.62 -3.80
N SER A 47 -8.05 7.53 -3.58
CA SER A 47 -7.43 6.77 -4.67
C SER A 47 -8.48 5.93 -5.40
N SER A 48 -8.44 5.89 -6.73
CA SER A 48 -9.31 5.02 -7.54
C SER A 48 -9.14 3.51 -7.23
N LEU A 49 -7.98 3.13 -6.67
CA LEU A 49 -7.69 1.77 -6.18
C LEU A 49 -8.28 1.44 -4.79
N PHE A 50 -8.88 2.41 -4.09
CA PHE A 50 -9.40 2.21 -2.73
C PHE A 50 -10.68 1.37 -2.70
N SER A 51 -11.56 1.57 -3.68
CA SER A 51 -12.85 0.86 -3.81
C SER A 51 -12.78 -0.36 -4.71
N ARG A 52 -11.77 -0.43 -5.60
CA ARG A 52 -11.47 -1.59 -6.43
C ARG A 52 -10.61 -2.54 -5.62
N ASP A 53 -11.27 -3.40 -4.83
CA ASP A 53 -10.75 -4.56 -4.12
C ASP A 53 -9.27 -4.46 -3.69
N PRO A 54 -8.99 -4.21 -2.40
CA PRO A 54 -7.63 -4.11 -1.90
C PRO A 54 -6.75 -5.30 -2.28
N ILE A 55 -7.34 -6.47 -2.52
CA ILE A 55 -6.84 -7.60 -3.31
C ILE A 55 -8.06 -8.52 -3.45
N GLY A 56 -8.76 -8.43 -4.58
CA GLY A 56 -9.72 -9.43 -5.02
C GLY A 56 -8.93 -10.54 -5.69
N TRP A 57 -8.16 -11.29 -4.91
CA TRP A 57 -7.61 -12.55 -5.39
C TRP A 57 -8.75 -13.56 -5.34
N GLU A 58 -9.30 -13.91 -6.50
CA GLU A 58 -10.13 -15.10 -6.71
C GLU A 58 -9.28 -16.35 -6.39
N GLY A 59 -9.10 -16.64 -5.11
CA GLY A 59 -8.32 -17.80 -4.64
C GLY A 59 -7.74 -17.67 -3.23
N GLY A 60 -8.47 -17.01 -2.32
CA GLY A 60 -8.36 -17.23 -0.88
C GLY A 60 -6.99 -17.10 -0.20
N ALA A 61 -6.58 -15.86 0.11
CA ALA A 61 -6.02 -15.44 1.40
C ALA A 61 -5.34 -14.06 1.21
N GLY A 62 -5.93 -13.00 1.75
CA GLY A 62 -5.26 -11.70 1.83
C GLY A 62 -3.95 -11.85 2.60
N GLY A 63 -2.83 -11.42 2.01
CA GLY A 63 -1.51 -11.56 2.60
C GLY A 63 -1.26 -10.59 3.76
N ALA A 64 0.00 -10.51 4.17
CA ALA A 64 0.44 -9.65 5.27
C ALA A 64 0.05 -8.18 5.06
N LEU A 65 0.20 -7.68 3.84
CA LEU A 65 -0.14 -6.30 3.48
C LEU A 65 -1.66 -6.10 3.47
N ALA A 66 -2.43 -7.00 2.86
CA ALA A 66 -3.89 -6.92 2.86
C ALA A 66 -4.47 -6.95 4.28
N ARG A 67 -3.91 -7.77 5.18
CA ARG A 67 -4.27 -7.74 6.61
C ARG A 67 -3.86 -6.42 7.26
N ALA A 68 -2.63 -5.97 7.00
CA ALA A 68 -2.10 -4.71 7.51
C ALA A 68 -2.77 -3.48 6.90
N VAL A 69 -3.56 -3.57 5.82
CA VAL A 69 -4.32 -2.45 5.25
C VAL A 69 -5.81 -2.57 5.61
N GLY A 70 -6.36 -3.78 5.56
CA GLY A 70 -7.77 -4.08 5.78
C GLY A 70 -8.28 -3.97 7.22
N GLN A 71 -7.45 -4.17 8.25
CA GLN A 71 -7.87 -4.11 9.68
C GLN A 71 -8.20 -2.70 10.21
N GLY A 72 -8.74 -1.80 9.39
CA GLY A 72 -8.94 -0.39 9.75
C GLY A 72 -9.51 0.46 8.64
N VAL A 73 -9.85 -0.17 7.50
CA VAL A 73 -10.89 0.35 6.63
C VAL A 73 -12.20 0.18 7.37
N VAL A 74 -12.60 1.19 8.13
CA VAL A 74 -14.02 1.35 8.44
C VAL A 74 -14.62 1.87 7.15
N LEU A 75 -15.42 1.04 6.46
CA LEU A 75 -16.23 1.47 5.31
C LEU A 75 -17.33 2.43 5.80
N THR A 76 -16.96 3.58 6.37
CA THR A 76 -17.87 4.71 6.45
C THR A 76 -18.03 5.18 5.01
N GLY A 77 -19.26 5.23 4.49
CA GLY A 77 -19.59 5.61 3.10
C GLY A 77 -19.25 7.05 2.71
N VAL A 78 -18.09 7.55 3.14
CA VAL A 78 -17.57 8.93 3.05
C VAL A 78 -16.41 9.02 2.04
N GLY A 79 -16.08 7.93 1.32
CA GLY A 79 -15.04 7.94 0.28
C GLY A 79 -15.45 8.62 -1.03
N VAL A 80 -16.75 8.73 -1.31
CA VAL A 80 -17.27 9.33 -2.57
C VAL A 80 -17.10 10.86 -2.61
N PRO A 81 -17.33 11.63 -1.53
CA PRO A 81 -17.15 13.08 -1.51
C PRO A 81 -15.73 13.57 -1.82
N SER A 82 -14.69 12.85 -1.39
CA SER A 82 -13.30 13.31 -1.56
C SER A 82 -12.80 13.14 -3.00
N MET A 83 -13.23 12.09 -3.70
CA MET A 83 -12.98 11.92 -5.13
C MET A 83 -13.70 12.98 -5.98
N ILE A 84 -14.91 13.39 -5.58
CA ILE A 84 -15.68 14.44 -6.29
C ILE A 84 -15.00 15.81 -6.20
N GLN A 85 -14.18 16.04 -5.17
CA GLN A 85 -13.48 17.31 -4.94
C GLN A 85 -12.09 17.39 -5.59
N MET A 86 -11.51 16.27 -6.01
CA MET A 86 -10.19 16.23 -6.64
C MET A 86 -10.28 16.39 -8.15
N ASP A 87 -9.35 17.14 -8.73
CA ASP A 87 -9.16 17.16 -10.18
C ASP A 87 -8.64 15.79 -10.68
N GLN A 88 -8.89 15.46 -11.94
CA GLN A 88 -8.52 14.16 -12.52
C GLN A 88 -7.01 13.91 -12.42
N ASP A 89 -6.20 14.92 -12.68
CA ASP A 89 -4.73 14.83 -12.59
C ASP A 89 -4.28 14.61 -11.14
N GLN A 90 -4.93 15.25 -10.18
CA GLN A 90 -4.65 15.07 -8.76
C GLN A 90 -5.03 13.65 -8.31
N GLN A 91 -6.19 13.15 -8.74
CA GLN A 91 -6.63 11.80 -8.42
C GLN A 91 -5.71 10.74 -9.05
N ALA A 92 -5.24 10.97 -10.28
CA ALA A 92 -4.27 10.10 -10.95
C ALA A 92 -2.94 10.06 -10.18
N ALA A 93 -2.39 11.22 -9.81
CA ALA A 93 -1.17 11.30 -9.00
C ALA A 93 -1.33 10.59 -7.63
N TYR A 94 -2.48 10.78 -6.98
CA TYR A 94 -2.78 10.12 -5.70
C TYR A 94 -2.89 8.60 -5.85
N THR A 95 -3.46 8.12 -6.95
CA THR A 95 -3.57 6.70 -7.28
C THR A 95 -2.20 6.08 -7.51
N VAL A 96 -1.31 6.76 -8.23
CA VAL A 96 0.09 6.32 -8.43
C VAL A 96 0.82 6.23 -7.09
N ALA A 97 0.71 7.25 -6.24
CA ALA A 97 1.33 7.25 -4.91
C ALA A 97 0.81 6.13 -4.00
N HIS A 98 -0.49 5.80 -4.10
CA HIS A 98 -1.07 4.66 -3.40
C HIS A 98 -0.45 3.35 -3.85
N ALA A 99 -0.41 3.08 -5.16
CA ALA A 99 0.19 1.86 -5.70
C ALA A 99 1.67 1.75 -5.31
N GLU A 100 2.44 2.84 -5.40
CA GLU A 100 3.84 2.90 -4.97
C GLU A 100 4.00 2.56 -3.48
N THR A 101 3.12 3.09 -2.62
CA THR A 101 3.12 2.76 -1.19
C THR A 101 2.81 1.29 -0.94
N MET A 102 1.89 0.69 -1.71
CA MET A 102 1.55 -0.72 -1.58
C MET A 102 2.69 -1.64 -2.07
N VAL A 103 3.38 -1.28 -3.14
CA VAL A 103 4.59 -1.99 -3.60
C VAL A 103 5.67 -1.94 -2.51
N ALA A 104 5.95 -0.77 -1.95
CA ALA A 104 6.92 -0.63 -0.87
C ALA A 104 6.51 -1.42 0.38
N GLY A 105 5.24 -1.35 0.79
CA GLY A 105 4.69 -2.08 1.92
C GLY A 105 4.77 -3.60 1.75
N ALA A 106 4.45 -4.12 0.57
CA ALA A 106 4.58 -5.55 0.27
C ALA A 106 6.03 -6.01 0.32
N GLY A 107 6.96 -5.18 -0.15
CA GLY A 107 8.40 -5.44 -0.06
C GLY A 107 8.90 -5.45 1.38
N LEU A 108 8.46 -4.49 2.21
CA LEU A 108 8.81 -4.43 3.63
C LEU A 108 8.27 -5.62 4.44
N LEU A 109 7.07 -6.08 4.10
CA LEU A 109 6.44 -7.24 4.74
C LEU A 109 6.90 -8.58 4.18
N GLU A 110 7.85 -8.56 3.24
CA GLU A 110 8.39 -9.74 2.56
C GLU A 110 7.27 -10.65 2.04
N SER A 111 6.30 -10.04 1.35
CA SER A 111 5.15 -10.72 0.76
C SER A 111 5.29 -10.72 -0.78
N PRO A 112 5.90 -11.76 -1.38
CA PRO A 112 6.26 -11.74 -2.80
C PRO A 112 5.04 -11.70 -3.72
N GLN A 113 3.96 -12.39 -3.35
CA GLN A 113 2.73 -12.44 -4.13
C GLN A 113 2.02 -11.08 -4.15
N GLU A 114 1.95 -10.42 -2.99
CA GLU A 114 1.38 -9.07 -2.91
C GLU A 114 2.28 -8.05 -3.60
N TRP A 115 3.60 -8.22 -3.51
CA TRP A 115 4.55 -7.35 -4.19
C TRP A 115 4.38 -7.43 -5.70
N LEU A 116 4.31 -8.64 -6.27
CA LEU A 116 4.09 -8.83 -7.71
C LEU A 116 2.76 -8.20 -8.16
N ALA A 117 1.66 -8.49 -7.46
CA ALA A 117 0.34 -7.98 -7.81
C ALA A 117 0.28 -6.44 -7.77
N TRP A 118 0.87 -5.81 -6.74
CA TRP A 118 0.94 -4.35 -6.65
C TRP A 118 1.91 -3.74 -7.65
N HIS A 119 3.00 -4.42 -7.96
CA HIS A 119 3.99 -3.96 -8.94
C HIS A 119 3.41 -3.97 -10.35
N GLU A 120 2.65 -5.00 -10.74
CA GLU A 120 1.93 -5.04 -12.01
C GLU A 120 0.92 -3.89 -12.14
N LYS A 121 0.12 -3.64 -11.08
CA LYS A 121 -0.81 -2.51 -11.04
C LYS A 121 -0.08 -1.17 -11.17
N TYR A 122 1.04 -1.00 -10.44
CA TYR A 122 1.85 0.21 -10.47
C TYR A 122 2.40 0.49 -11.87
N VAL A 123 2.99 -0.52 -12.52
CA VAL A 123 3.50 -0.40 -13.88
C VAL A 123 2.38 -0.06 -14.86
N GLY A 124 1.20 -0.68 -14.73
CA GLY A 124 0.03 -0.34 -15.53
C GLY A 124 -0.35 1.15 -15.43
N LEU A 125 -0.37 1.70 -14.21
CA LEU A 125 -0.64 3.13 -14.00
C LEU A 125 0.42 4.04 -14.64
N LEU A 126 1.70 3.67 -14.58
CA LEU A 126 2.77 4.45 -15.21
C LEU A 126 2.65 4.46 -16.75
N VAL A 127 2.26 3.31 -17.33
CA VAL A 127 2.03 3.19 -18.78
C VAL A 127 0.83 4.05 -19.21
N ASP A 128 -0.28 3.98 -18.47
CA ASP A 128 -1.47 4.77 -18.74
C ASP A 128 -1.20 6.28 -18.59
N GLY A 129 -0.42 6.65 -17.58
CA GLY A 129 0.03 8.03 -17.33
C GLY A 129 1.17 8.51 -18.24
N LYS A 130 1.71 7.64 -19.11
CA LYS A 130 2.85 7.90 -20.02
C LYS A 130 4.10 8.44 -19.30
N ASP A 131 4.35 8.00 -18.07
CA ASP A 131 5.54 8.39 -17.29
C ASP A 131 6.75 7.53 -17.68
N GLU A 132 7.39 7.88 -18.79
CA GLU A 132 8.56 7.14 -19.31
C GLU A 132 9.74 7.18 -18.32
N ALA A 133 9.94 8.31 -17.63
CA ALA A 133 11.06 8.48 -16.72
C ALA A 133 10.97 7.48 -15.57
N LYS A 134 9.80 7.36 -14.94
CA LYS A 134 9.60 6.44 -13.83
C LYS A 134 9.56 4.98 -14.29
N LEU A 135 8.97 4.70 -15.46
CA LEU A 135 8.99 3.36 -16.05
C LEU A 135 10.41 2.88 -16.35
N ARG A 136 11.28 3.77 -16.86
CA ARG A 136 12.69 3.47 -17.10
C ARG A 136 13.42 3.13 -15.80
N GLU A 137 13.18 3.89 -14.74
CA GLU A 137 13.76 3.61 -13.41
C GLU A 137 13.35 2.22 -12.91
N VAL A 138 12.06 1.88 -12.98
CA VAL A 138 11.55 0.55 -12.59
C VAL A 138 12.23 -0.55 -13.39
N CYS A 139 12.33 -0.41 -14.71
CA CYS A 139 13.02 -1.37 -15.57
C CYS A 139 14.50 -1.53 -15.17
N GLN A 140 15.21 -0.44 -14.88
CA GLN A 140 16.60 -0.49 -14.43
C GLN A 140 16.74 -1.22 -13.09
N GLN A 141 15.86 -0.93 -12.12
CA GLN A 141 15.88 -1.60 -10.81
C GLN A 141 15.64 -3.12 -10.93
N LEU A 142 14.73 -3.54 -11.81
CA LEU A 142 14.46 -4.96 -12.06
C LEU A 142 15.62 -5.67 -12.76
N MET A 143 16.34 -4.98 -13.65
CA MET A 143 17.51 -5.54 -14.34
C MET A 143 18.74 -5.66 -13.42
N VAL A 144 18.91 -4.72 -12.49
CA VAL A 144 20.06 -4.68 -11.57
C VAL A 144 19.93 -5.67 -10.41
N ARG A 145 18.70 -6.04 -10.01
CA ARG A 145 18.46 -7.00 -8.90
C ARG A 145 18.64 -8.49 -9.28
N ARG A 146 19.41 -8.81 -10.32
CA ARG A 146 19.78 -10.19 -10.67
C ARG A 146 21.03 -10.67 -9.97
#